data_AF-A0A6J6U3T7-F1
#
_entry.id   AF-A0A6J6U3T7-F1
#
_cell.length_a   1.000
_cell.length_b   1.000
_cell.length_c   1.000
_cell.angle_alpha   90.00
_cell.angle_beta   90.00
_cell.angle_gamma   90.00
#
_symmetry.space_group_name_H-M   'P 1'
#
loop_
_entity.id
_entity.type
_entity.pdbx_description
1 polymer ?
#
loop_
_entity_poly.entity_id
_entity_poly.type
_entity_poly.pdbx_seq_one_letter_code
_entity_poly.pdbx_strand_id
1 'polypeptide(L)' 'MYLLDRLPRKAAKDGVPTLMLSWVYASNVLAALVFFGEPAVALWGGLCMGAVVIPWWWRAWSQPQW' A
#
# COMPACT_ATOMS: atom_id res chain seq x y z
N MET A 1 12.50 -25.24 2.57
CA MET A 1 12.88 -23.84 2.82
C MET A 1 14.31 -23.63 3.33
N TYR A 2 15.02 -24.66 3.82
CA TYR A 2 16.39 -24.52 4.35
C TYR A 2 17.44 -24.06 3.32
N LEU A 3 17.32 -24.48 2.05
CA LEU A 3 18.22 -24.09 0.96
C LEU A 3 18.08 -22.61 0.53
N LEU A 4 16.88 -22.04 0.63
CA LEU A 4 16.64 -20.63 0.27
C LEU A 4 17.17 -19.66 1.34
N ASP A 5 17.22 -20.07 2.60
CA ASP A 5 17.79 -19.28 3.69
C ASP A 5 19.31 -19.08 3.59
N ARG A 6 20.00 -19.92 2.80
CA ARG A 6 21.44 -19.83 2.56
C ARG A 6 21.79 -18.84 1.45
N LEU A 7 20.81 -18.38 0.67
CA LEU A 7 21.06 -17.40 -0.40
C LEU A 7 21.23 -16.00 0.19
N PRO A 8 22.20 -15.20 -0.31
CA PRO A 8 22.35 -13.83 0.12
C PRO A 8 21.06 -13.05 -0.17
N ARG A 9 20.40 -12.59 0.90
CA ARG A 9 19.20 -11.76 0.79
C ARG A 9 19.60 -10.41 0.24
N LYS A 10 19.26 -10.16 -1.02
CA LYS A 10 19.33 -8.81 -1.59
C LYS A 10 18.13 -8.04 -1.04
N ALA A 11 18.38 -7.01 -0.23
CA ALA A 11 17.33 -6.08 0.15
C ALA A 11 16.87 -5.36 -1.13
N ALA A 12 15.69 -5.73 -1.62
CA ALA A 12 15.07 -5.05 -2.74
C ALA A 12 14.49 -3.73 -2.23
N LYS A 13 14.66 -2.66 -3.00
CA LYS A 13 14.07 -1.36 -2.66
C LYS A 13 12.56 -1.42 -2.91
N ASP A 14 11.77 -1.26 -1.86
CA ASP A 14 10.31 -1.37 -1.93
C ASP A 14 9.61 -0.09 -2.45
N GLY A 15 10.36 0.92 -2.89
CA GLY A 15 9.82 2.23 -3.29
C GLY A 15 8.79 2.17 -4.43
N VAL A 16 9.06 1.41 -5.49
CA VAL A 16 8.14 1.28 -6.63
C VAL A 16 6.85 0.55 -6.23
N PRO A 17 6.89 -0.61 -5.56
CA PRO A 17 5.69 -1.24 -5.00
C PRO A 17 4.89 -0.33 -4.06
N THR A 18 5.59 0.45 -3.22
CA THR A 18 4.97 1.44 -2.30
C THR A 18 4.19 2.47 -3.08
N LEU A 19 4.80 3.10 -4.07
CA LEU A 19 4.16 4.10 -4.89
C LEU A 19 2.92 3.53 -5.59
N MET A 20 3.05 2.33 -6.16
CA MET A 20 1.98 1.69 -6.93
C MET A 20 0.78 1.31 -6.04
N LEU A 21 1.02 0.75 -4.85
CA LEU A 21 -0.02 0.48 -3.86
C LEU A 21 -0.73 1.77 -3.43
N SER A 22 0.05 2.82 -3.17
CA SER A 22 -0.47 4.14 -2.77
C SER A 22 -1.39 4.73 -3.82
N TRP A 23 -0.94 4.67 -5.07
CA TRP A 23 -1.67 5.18 -6.23
C TRP A 23 -2.98 4.43 -6.42
N VAL A 24 -2.94 3.09 -6.43
CA VAL A 24 -4.15 2.27 -6.60
C VAL A 24 -5.17 2.56 -5.51
N TYR A 25 -4.75 2.64 -4.24
CA TYR A 25 -5.64 2.99 -3.14
C TYR A 25 -6.28 4.37 -3.32
N ALA A 26 -5.46 5.40 -3.57
CA ALA A 26 -5.95 6.77 -3.73
C ALA A 26 -6.88 6.91 -4.94
N SER A 27 -6.52 6.35 -6.09
CA SER A 27 -7.33 6.40 -7.30
C SER A 27 -8.67 5.69 -7.12
N ASN A 28 -8.70 4.55 -6.41
CA ASN A 28 -9.94 3.78 -6.22
C ASN A 28 -10.92 4.53 -5.29
N VAL A 29 -10.42 5.08 -4.18
CA VAL A 29 -11.24 5.91 -3.28
C VAL A 29 -11.76 7.16 -3.99
N LEU A 30 -10.91 7.83 -4.77
CA LEU A 30 -11.28 9.03 -5.51
C LEU A 30 -12.29 8.72 -6.63
N ALA A 31 -12.13 7.58 -7.32
CA ALA A 31 -13.09 7.09 -8.30
C ALA A 31 -14.48 6.86 -7.67
N ALA A 32 -14.54 6.12 -6.56
CA ALA A 32 -15.77 5.84 -5.83
C ALA A 32 -16.46 7.12 -5.31
N LEU A 33 -15.67 8.07 -4.81
CA LEU A 33 -16.19 9.31 -4.21
C LEU A 33 -16.65 10.33 -5.26
N VAL A 34 -15.84 10.58 -6.29
CA VAL A 34 -16.03 11.71 -7.23
C VAL A 34 -16.76 11.28 -8.50
N PHE A 35 -16.50 10.08 -9.01
CA PHE A 35 -17.00 9.65 -10.33
C PHE A 35 -18.24 8.77 -10.22
N PHE A 36 -18.26 7.81 -9.29
CA PHE A 36 -19.38 6.88 -9.14
C PHE A 36 -20.48 7.40 -8.21
N GLY A 37 -20.20 8.43 -7.42
CA GLY A 37 -21.19 9.01 -6.49
C GLY A 37 -21.62 8.04 -5.40
N GLU A 38 -20.74 7.08 -5.04
CA GLU A 38 -20.99 6.07 -4.01
C GLU A 38 -20.15 6.39 -2.76
N PRO A 39 -20.49 7.43 -1.98
CA PRO A 39 -19.68 7.88 -0.85
C PRO A 39 -19.60 6.82 0.26
N ALA A 40 -20.62 5.96 0.40
CA ALA A 40 -20.61 4.86 1.36
C ALA A 40 -19.57 3.79 1.01
N VAL A 41 -19.42 3.47 -0.29
CA VAL A 41 -18.41 2.52 -0.78
C VAL A 41 -17.02 3.12 -0.65
N ALA A 42 -16.86 4.41 -0.98
CA ALA A 42 -15.61 5.13 -0.77
C ALA A 42 -15.20 5.16 0.71
N LEU A 43 -16.14 5.36 1.63
CA LEU A 43 -15.89 5.33 3.08
C LEU A 43 -15.49 3.95 3.56
N TRP A 44 -16.25 2.91 3.22
CA TRP A 44 -15.94 1.53 3.65
C TRP A 44 -14.67 0.99 3.02
N GLY A 45 -14.49 1.17 1.71
CA GLY A 45 -13.28 0.81 0.99
C GLY A 45 -12.07 1.57 1.52
N GLY A 46 -12.20 2.88 1.71
CA GLY A 46 -11.18 3.73 2.33
C GLY A 46 -10.82 3.31 3.74
N LEU A 47 -11.79 3.02 4.61
CA LEU A 47 -11.53 2.58 5.99
C LEU A 47 -10.90 1.19 6.07
N CYS A 48 -11.47 0.20 5.37
CA CYS A 48 -11.00 -1.17 5.42
C CYS A 48 -9.60 -1.33 4.80
N MET A 49 -9.36 -0.76 3.61
CA MET A 49 -8.01 -0.76 3.04
C MET A 49 -7.08 0.19 3.78
N GLY A 50 -7.56 1.36 4.21
CA GLY A 50 -6.77 2.36 4.93
C GLY A 50 -6.20 1.80 6.24
N ALA A 51 -6.95 0.96 6.96
CA ALA A 51 -6.46 0.27 8.14
C ALA A 51 -5.20 -0.59 7.90
N VAL A 52 -4.98 -1.05 6.66
CA VAL A 52 -3.80 -1.81 6.26
C VAL A 52 -2.72 -0.91 5.66
N VAL A 53 -3.12 0.00 4.76
CA VAL A 53 -2.20 0.86 4.01
C VAL A 53 -1.56 1.92 4.90
N ILE A 54 -2.28 2.48 5.88
CA ILE A 54 -1.76 3.54 6.77
C ILE A 54 -0.62 3.03 7.67
N PRO A 55 -0.76 1.92 8.42
CA PRO A 55 0.36 1.35 9.18
C PRO A 55 1.53 0.94 8.28
N TRP A 56 1.23 0.50 7.07
CA TRP A 56 2.24 0.11 6.11
C TRP A 56 3.05 1.31 5.60
N TRP A 57 2.40 2.43 5.26
CA TRP A 57 3.07 3.70 4.95
C TRP A 57 3.93 4.20 6.10
N TRP A 58 3.42 4.13 7.33
CA TRP A 58 4.18 4.51 8.52
C TRP A 58 5.49 3.71 8.61
N ARG A 59 5.40 2.39 8.40
CA ARG A 59 6.56 1.49 8.42
C ARG A 59 7.53 1.80 7.28
N ALA A 60 7.03 2.02 6.08
CA ALA A 60 7.85 2.35 4.91
C ALA A 60 8.59 3.69 5.08
N TRP A 61 7.95 4.69 5.68
CA TRP A 61 8.56 5.98 6.01
C TRP A 61 9.55 5.90 7.17
N SER A 62 9.29 5.05 8.17
CA SER A 62 10.16 4.90 9.36
C SER A 62 11.42 4.08 9.09
N GLN A 63 11.40 3.23 8.05
CA GLN A 63 12.55 2.48 7.58
C GLN A 63 12.86 2.89 6.14
N PRO A 64 13.25 4.16 5.89
CA PRO A 64 13.54 4.58 4.54
C PRO A 64 14.79 3.82 4.07
N GLN A 65 14.56 2.88 3.17
CA GLN A 65 15.58 2.03 2.56
C GLN A 65 16.34 2.87 1.51
N TRP A 66 17.14 3.84 1.95
CA TRP A 66 17.98 4.67 1.08
C TRP A 66 19.09 3.82 0.43
#